data_AF-A0A914YMV1-F1
#
_entry.id   AF-A0A914YMV1-F1
#
_cell.length_a   1.000
_cell.length_b   1.000
_cell.length_c   1.000
_cell.angle_alpha   90.00
_cell.angle_beta   90.00
_cell.angle_gamma   90.00
#
_symmetry.space_group_name_H-M   'P 1'
#
loop_
_entity.id
_entity.type
_entity.pdbx_description
1 polymer ?
#
loop_
_entity_poly.entity_id
_entity_poly.type
_entity_poly.pdbx_seq_one_letter_code
_entity_poly.pdbx_strand_id
1 'polypeptide(L)' 'MNYIIFFGIAAIFGGCLAQNEISEFESPTDCGNKESEWKPCIERKIGDQVFSACCERFVPAECRGLCIYETHPIEARVV' A
#
# COMPACT_ATOMS: atom_id res chain seq x y z
N MET A 1 7.51 -0.66 -45.99
CA MET A 1 7.16 0.44 -45.05
C MET A 1 5.91 0.19 -44.22
N ASN A 2 4.88 -0.53 -44.70
CA ASN A 2 3.66 -0.78 -43.93
C ASN A 2 3.77 -1.81 -42.79
N TYR A 3 4.68 -2.79 -42.89
CA TYR A 3 4.86 -3.85 -41.89
C TYR A 3 5.64 -3.40 -40.63
N ILE A 4 6.55 -2.43 -40.77
CA ILE A 4 7.36 -1.92 -39.64
C ILE A 4 6.47 -1.15 -38.65
N ILE A 5 5.47 -0.42 -39.16
CA ILE A 5 4.50 0.31 -38.34
C ILE A 5 3.61 -0.68 -37.55
N PHE A 6 3.19 -1.78 -38.19
CA PHE A 6 2.38 -2.81 -37.53
C PHE A 6 3.12 -3.52 -36.39
N PHE A 7 4.40 -3.85 -36.58
CA PHE A 7 5.23 -4.44 -35.52
C PHE A 7 5.51 -3.46 -34.37
N GLY A 8 5.65 -2.17 -34.67
CA GLY A 8 5.86 -1.13 -33.66
C GLY A 8 4.64 -0.93 -32.74
N ILE A 9 3.43 -0.95 -33.28
CA ILE A 9 2.19 -0.78 -32.49
C ILE A 9 1.93 -1.98 -31.57
N ALA A 10 2.26 -3.20 -32.01
CA ALA A 10 2.12 -4.41 -31.20
C ALA A 10 3.04 -4.40 -29.96
N ALA A 11 4.23 -3.81 -30.04
CA ALA A 11 5.16 -3.70 -28.92
C ALA A 11 4.73 -2.65 -27.87
N ILE A 12 4.01 -1.59 -28.29
CA ILE A 12 3.55 -0.53 -27.39
C ILE A 12 2.35 -0.99 -26.53
N PHE A 13 1.50 -1.87 -27.07
CA PHE A 13 0.35 -2.42 -26.33
C PHE A 13 0.69 -3.58 -25.38
N GLY A 14 1.87 -4.19 -25.50
CA GLY A 14 2.27 -5.35 -24.69
C GLY A 14 2.83 -5.03 -23.30
N GLY A 15 3.10 -3.75 -22.99
CA GLY A 15 3.94 -3.37 -21.84
C GLY A 15 3.23 -2.94 -20.55
N CYS A 16 1.90 -2.80 -20.52
CA CYS A 16 1.19 -2.30 -19.33
C CYS A 16 0.00 -3.18 -18.95
N LEU A 17 0.27 -4.44 -18.57
CA LEU A 17 -0.61 -5.15 -17.64
C LEU A 17 0.11 -5.24 -16.30
N ALA A 18 0.22 -4.10 -15.61
CA ALA A 18 0.38 -4.12 -14.17
C ALA A 18 -0.93 -4.69 -13.60
N GLN A 19 -1.00 -6.00 -13.45
CA GLN A 19 -2.02 -6.62 -12.62
C GLN A 19 -1.75 -6.13 -11.20
N ASN A 20 -2.47 -5.10 -10.76
CA ASN A 20 -2.78 -4.93 -9.34
C ASN A 20 -3.69 -6.11 -8.98
N GLU A 21 -3.10 -7.30 -8.89
CA GLU A 21 -3.73 -8.44 -8.29
C GLU A 21 -3.79 -8.10 -6.80
N ILE A 22 -4.93 -7.54 -6.39
CA ILE A 22 -5.36 -7.61 -5.00
C ILE A 22 -5.66 -9.10 -4.82
N SER A 23 -4.60 -9.90 -4.59
CA SER A 23 -4.72 -11.24 -4.06
C SER A 23 -5.71 -11.11 -2.92
N GLU A 24 -6.80 -11.85 -3.00
CA GLU A 24 -7.85 -11.90 -2.00
C GLU A 24 -7.18 -12.29 -0.70
N PHE A 25 -6.72 -11.26 0.03
CA PHE A 25 -5.92 -11.42 1.22
C PHE A 25 -6.86 -12.12 2.16
N GLU A 26 -6.54 -13.37 2.51
CA GLU A 26 -7.26 -14.13 3.52
C GLU A 26 -7.12 -13.31 4.79
N SER A 27 -8.05 -12.38 4.97
CA SER A 27 -8.12 -11.52 6.13
C SER A 27 -8.32 -12.50 7.26
N PRO A 28 -7.37 -12.64 8.21
CA PRO A 28 -7.76 -13.19 9.49
C PRO A 28 -9.02 -12.43 9.89
N THR A 29 -10.09 -13.14 10.23
CA THR A 29 -11.44 -12.57 10.38
C THR A 29 -11.50 -11.50 11.48
N ASP A 30 -10.38 -11.29 12.18
CA ASP A 30 -10.20 -10.42 13.32
C ASP A 30 -8.79 -9.75 13.24
N CYS A 31 -8.71 -8.57 12.65
CA CYS A 31 -7.49 -7.76 12.50
C CYS A 31 -7.79 -6.26 12.66
N GLY A 32 -6.75 -5.46 12.95
CA GLY A 32 -6.90 -4.02 13.13
C GLY A 32 -7.71 -3.60 14.36
N ASN A 33 -7.83 -4.46 15.37
CA ASN A 33 -8.57 -4.20 16.60
C ASN A 33 -7.73 -4.48 17.86
N LYS A 34 -8.32 -4.29 19.04
CA LYS A 34 -7.62 -4.44 20.31
C LYS A 34 -7.21 -5.89 20.56
N GLU A 35 -8.08 -6.83 20.21
CA GLU A 35 -7.91 -8.27 20.36
C GLU A 35 -6.76 -8.78 19.48
N SER A 36 -6.61 -8.20 18.29
CA SER A 36 -5.52 -8.48 17.35
C SER A 36 -4.24 -7.69 17.63
N GLU A 37 -4.14 -6.99 18.77
CA GLU A 37 -3.03 -6.07 19.09
C GLU A 37 -2.75 -5.05 17.98
N TRP A 38 -3.80 -4.55 17.32
CA TRP A 38 -3.73 -3.62 16.20
C TRP A 38 -2.86 -4.09 15.02
N LYS A 39 -2.59 -5.39 14.92
CA LYS A 39 -1.87 -5.96 13.78
C LYS A 39 -2.64 -5.66 12.48
N PRO A 40 -1.94 -5.23 11.42
CA PRO A 40 -2.58 -4.94 10.15
C PRO A 40 -3.25 -6.20 9.58
N CYS A 41 -4.35 -5.98 8.88
CA CYS A 41 -5.06 -7.02 8.11
C CYS A 41 -4.30 -7.50 6.89
N ILE A 42 -3.12 -6.94 6.62
CA ILE A 42 -2.23 -7.26 5.52
C ILE A 42 -0.83 -7.56 6.06
N GLU A 43 0.04 -8.15 5.25
CA GLU A 43 1.43 -8.33 5.64
C GLU A 43 2.01 -6.98 6.08
N ARG A 44 2.65 -6.95 7.26
CA ARG A 44 3.17 -5.71 7.85
C ARG A 44 3.95 -4.91 6.83
N LYS A 45 4.85 -5.56 6.07
CA LYS A 45 5.69 -4.88 5.07
C LYS A 45 4.86 -4.08 4.06
N ILE A 46 3.73 -4.61 3.63
CA ILE A 46 2.81 -3.93 2.71
C ILE A 46 2.05 -2.82 3.44
N GLY A 47 1.60 -3.06 4.68
CA GLY A 47 0.98 -2.04 5.53
C GLY A 47 1.82 -0.76 5.67
N ASP A 48 3.11 -0.90 5.93
CA ASP A 48 4.03 0.23 6.02
C ASP A 48 4.20 0.97 4.70
N GLN A 49 4.27 0.24 3.58
CA GLN A 49 4.40 0.87 2.27
C GLN A 49 3.16 1.70 1.92
N VAL A 50 1.97 1.15 2.17
CA VAL A 50 0.71 1.85 1.98
C VAL A 50 0.62 3.07 2.92
N PHE A 51 0.98 2.89 4.19
CA PHE A 51 0.97 3.99 5.16
C PHE A 51 1.93 5.11 4.79
N SER A 52 3.15 4.78 4.35
CA SER A 52 4.14 5.74 3.88
C SER A 52 3.64 6.51 2.65
N ALA A 53 3.07 5.82 1.67
CA ALA A 53 2.50 6.45 0.47
C ALA A 53 1.33 7.39 0.82
N CYS A 54 0.48 6.99 1.77
CA CYS A 54 -0.58 7.86 2.28
C CYS A 54 0.01 9.10 2.97
N CYS A 55 1.04 8.95 3.80
CA CYS A 55 1.67 10.07 4.47
C CYS A 55 2.26 11.07 3.47
N GLU A 56 2.98 10.61 2.45
CA GLU A 56 3.53 11.50 1.42
C GLU A 56 2.45 12.32 0.70
N ARG A 57 1.28 11.73 0.51
CA ARG A 57 0.16 12.35 -0.20
C ARG A 57 -0.63 13.34 0.64
N PHE A 58 -0.85 13.05 1.92
CA PHE A 58 -1.79 13.79 2.76
C PHE A 58 -1.12 14.63 3.85
N VAL A 59 0.13 14.33 4.21
CA VAL A 59 0.83 15.01 5.30
C VAL A 59 1.82 16.04 4.74
N PRO A 60 1.79 17.29 5.25
CA PRO A 60 2.78 18.32 4.93
C PRO A 60 4.21 17.86 5.21
N ALA A 61 5.18 18.35 4.42
CA ALA A 61 6.56 17.87 4.45
C ALA A 61 7.21 17.97 5.83
N GLU A 62 6.88 19.03 6.58
CA GLU A 62 7.34 19.28 7.94
C GLU A 62 6.89 18.21 8.96
N CYS A 63 5.77 17.52 8.69
CA CYS A 63 5.19 16.53 9.60
C CYS A 63 5.45 15.09 9.16
N ARG A 64 6.05 14.86 7.99
CA ARG A 64 6.30 13.50 7.46
C ARG A 64 7.25 12.69 8.35
N GLY A 65 8.17 13.34 9.05
CA GLY A 65 9.06 12.66 10.02
C GLY A 65 8.34 12.04 11.21
N LEU A 66 7.05 12.37 11.42
CA LEU A 66 6.21 11.82 12.48
C LEU A 66 5.34 10.65 12.00
N CYS A 67 5.33 10.36 10.70
CA CYS A 67 4.54 9.26 10.14
C CYS A 67 5.20 7.92 10.43
N ILE A 68 4.75 7.27 11.51
CA ILE A 68 5.17 5.92 11.88
C ILE A 68 3.90 5.07 12.00
N TYR A 69 3.91 3.90 11.36
CA TYR A 69 2.85 2.93 11.52
C TYR A 69 3.08 2.15 12.83
N GLU A 70 2.36 2.54 13.88
CA GLU A 70 2.52 1.98 15.22
C GLU A 70 1.45 0.92 15.50
N THR A 71 1.86 -0.30 15.84
CA THR A 71 0.96 -1.39 16.25
C THR A 71 0.89 -1.54 17.76
N HIS A 72 1.84 -0.96 18.51
CA HIS A 72 1.75 -0.94 19.96
C HIS A 72 0.97 0.31 20.36
N PRO A 73 -0.24 0.18 20.92
CA PRO A 73 -0.96 1.33 21.42
C PRO A 73 -0.12 1.93 22.54
N ILE A 74 0.60 3.01 22.25
CA ILE A 74 1.14 3.87 23.28
C ILE A 74 -0.08 4.38 24.02
N GLU A 75 -0.15 4.18 25.34
CA GLU A 75 -1.17 4.69 26.28
C GLU A 75 -1.21 6.25 26.31
N ALA A 76 -0.99 6.91 25.17
CA ALA A 76 -0.92 8.35 24.99
C ALA A 76 -2.31 9.01 24.87
N ARG A 77 -3.39 8.29 25.18
CA ARG A 77 -4.76 8.84 25.31
C ARG A 77 -5.30 8.63 26.72
N VAL A 78 -4.53 9.06 27.71
CA VAL A 78 -5.09 9.49 29.00
C VAL A 78 -4.80 10.98 29.13
N VAL A 79 -5.71 11.79 28.58
CA VAL A 79 -5.95 13.18 28.99
C VAL A 79 -7.43 13.30 29.32
#